data_AF-A0A5D0MNU9-F1
#
_entry.id   AF-A0A5D0MNU9-F1
#
_cell.length_a   1.000
_cell.length_b   1.000
_cell.length_c   1.000
_cell.angle_alpha   90.00
_cell.angle_beta   90.00
_cell.angle_gamma   90.00
#
_symmetry.space_group_name_H-M   'P 1'
#
loop_
_entity.id
_entity.type
_entity.pdbx_description
1 polymer ?
#
loop_
_entity_poly.entity_id
_entity_poly.type
_entity_poly.pdbx_seq_one_letter_code
_entity_poly.pdbx_strand_id
1 'polypeptide(L)'
;MRKLFTTLAVLFAATFFVSSTYAEDVIKIGVQAPITGSYANEGQGIDKAVRLLVEQKNAEGGLLGKKIEVYTCDDEGTAQAAAICGRELVNKGVIAVIGSYTSTCAQAAQKIYYNAGVLQTSDGTADALTENSYWTFFRNSNPNSAEAVYTADWMVNKKKYDRIAVITDYSTFAQGLGNAVVEETKKLGGNIIYTGKIKANSQNYTPILTKIKSLNPDVIYFSGYYSDGGLLRAQQKQLGINADFIGGDANDNPDFVKLAGSAAEGAYIINVPTPELLPYDVAKKFLASYKEKYNEMPPSIWTVLNADGLRAIMHAIEETKSLDTKTIANYLVEMEPYPGLSGPLAWDEDGERVGSSYLTYRINENGNYDVVSK
;
A
#
# COMPACT_ATOMS: atom_id res chain seq x y z
N MET A 1 80.87 35.58 33.18
CA MET A 1 79.76 36.00 34.08
C MET A 1 78.64 36.53 33.20
N ARG A 2 77.70 35.66 32.78
CA ARG A 2 76.35 35.46 33.36
C ARG A 2 75.44 36.69 33.22
N LYS A 3 74.44 36.56 32.32
CA LYS A 3 73.02 36.96 32.39
C LYS A 3 72.56 37.59 31.07
N LEU A 4 71.33 37.45 30.59
CA LEU A 4 70.30 36.41 30.63
C LEU A 4 69.28 36.89 29.58
N PHE A 5 68.73 35.96 28.79
CA PHE A 5 67.69 36.18 27.78
C PHE A 5 66.39 36.77 28.35
N THR A 6 65.67 37.58 27.54
CA THR A 6 64.28 37.27 27.12
C THR A 6 63.79 38.19 26.00
N THR A 7 63.70 37.63 24.79
CA THR A 7 62.98 38.17 23.64
C THR A 7 61.55 37.63 23.70
N LEU A 8 60.54 38.50 23.84
CA LEU A 8 59.13 38.11 23.84
C LEU A 8 58.63 38.06 22.39
N ALA A 9 58.69 36.89 21.77
CA ALA A 9 58.05 36.61 20.48
C ALA A 9 56.59 36.22 20.73
N VAL A 10 55.66 37.09 20.34
CA VAL A 10 54.21 36.81 20.35
C VAL A 10 53.91 35.90 19.16
N LEU A 11 53.76 34.60 19.42
CA LEU A 11 53.29 33.61 18.45
C LEU A 11 51.77 33.78 18.28
N PHE A 12 51.33 34.28 17.13
CA PHE A 12 49.92 34.30 16.74
C PHE A 12 49.55 32.89 16.28
N ALA A 13 49.06 32.06 17.20
CA ALA A 13 48.50 30.75 16.87
C ALA A 13 47.12 30.96 16.22
N ALA A 14 47.06 30.92 14.89
CA ALA A 14 45.82 30.84 14.15
C ALA A 14 45.22 29.44 14.36
N THR A 15 44.32 29.31 15.32
CA THR A 15 43.45 28.15 15.48
C THR A 15 42.46 28.12 14.33
N PHE A 16 42.75 27.32 13.31
CA PHE A 16 41.75 26.84 12.36
C PHE A 16 40.72 26.01 13.15
N PHE A 17 39.61 26.62 13.54
CA PHE A 17 38.41 25.88 13.86
C PHE A 17 37.94 25.23 12.57
N VAL A 18 38.26 23.95 12.41
CA VAL A 18 37.57 23.08 11.47
C VAL A 18 36.14 23.00 11.97
N SER A 19 35.24 23.79 11.37
CA SER A 19 33.81 23.61 11.52
C SER A 19 33.48 22.26 10.88
N SER A 20 33.43 21.23 11.71
CA SER A 20 32.75 19.98 11.37
C SER A 20 31.33 20.37 10.96
N THR A 21 31.05 20.35 9.67
CA THR A 21 29.68 20.36 9.17
C THR A 21 29.03 19.12 9.77
N TYR A 22 28.24 19.28 10.83
CA TYR A 22 27.43 18.22 11.40
C TYR A 22 26.53 17.72 10.28
N ALA A 23 26.88 16.56 9.71
CA ALA A 23 25.98 15.81 8.85
C ALA A 23 24.66 15.65 9.58
N GLU A 24 23.55 15.86 8.88
CA GLU A 24 22.22 15.87 9.45
C GLU A 24 22.02 14.65 10.37
N ASP A 25 21.73 14.90 11.64
CA ASP A 25 21.85 13.89 12.69
C ASP A 25 20.63 12.96 12.79
N VAL A 26 19.80 12.97 11.75
CA VAL A 26 18.54 12.24 11.65
C VAL A 26 18.42 11.54 10.31
N ILE A 27 17.83 10.35 10.33
CA ILE A 27 17.42 9.62 9.13
C ILE A 27 15.99 10.03 8.82
N LYS A 28 15.75 10.55 7.62
CA LYS A 28 14.43 11.04 7.23
C LYS A 28 13.70 10.00 6.39
N ILE A 29 12.47 9.67 6.80
CA ILE A 29 11.56 8.77 6.10
C ILE A 29 10.31 9.53 5.71
N GLY A 30 9.90 9.39 4.45
CA GLY A 30 8.65 9.93 3.95
C GLY A 30 7.49 8.96 4.12
N VAL A 31 6.31 9.50 4.39
CA VAL A 31 5.03 8.82 4.17
C VAL A 31 4.31 9.60 3.08
N GLN A 32 4.02 8.97 1.95
CA GLN A 32 3.14 9.54 0.95
C GLN A 32 1.87 8.70 0.92
N ALA A 33 0.73 9.28 1.27
CA ALA A 33 -0.53 8.56 1.33
C ALA A 33 -1.72 9.53 1.22
N PRO A 34 -2.94 9.05 0.92
CA PRO A 34 -4.14 9.88 0.97
C PRO A 34 -4.52 10.11 2.43
N ILE A 35 -4.06 11.21 3.03
CA ILE A 35 -4.37 11.57 4.42
C ILE A 35 -5.77 12.16 4.52
N THR A 36 -6.22 12.81 3.44
CA THR A 36 -7.58 13.34 3.27
C THR A 36 -8.28 12.71 2.06
N GLY A 37 -9.54 13.08 1.83
CA GLY A 37 -10.37 12.57 0.74
C GLY A 37 -10.98 11.20 1.02
N SER A 38 -11.46 10.54 -0.04
CA SER A 38 -12.24 9.30 0.06
C SER A 38 -11.46 8.11 0.62
N TYR A 39 -10.13 8.16 0.53
CA TYR A 39 -9.22 7.09 0.95
C TYR A 39 -8.49 7.41 2.26
N ALA A 40 -8.93 8.47 2.96
CA ALA A 40 -8.30 8.97 4.19
C ALA A 40 -8.11 7.89 5.27
N ASN A 41 -9.07 6.96 5.38
CA ASN A 41 -9.01 5.89 6.37
C ASN A 41 -7.75 5.02 6.19
N GLU A 42 -7.40 4.69 4.95
CA GLU A 42 -6.21 3.91 4.63
C GLU A 42 -4.92 4.71 4.84
N GLY A 43 -4.85 5.93 4.30
CA GLY A 43 -3.63 6.73 4.41
C GLY A 43 -3.29 7.13 5.85
N GLN A 44 -4.30 7.38 6.69
CA GLN A 44 -4.08 7.61 8.11
C GLN A 44 -3.60 6.35 8.84
N GLY A 45 -4.09 5.16 8.46
CA GLY A 45 -3.60 3.89 8.99
C GLY A 45 -2.12 3.66 8.68
N ILE A 46 -1.73 3.91 7.43
CA ILE A 46 -0.34 3.82 6.98
C ILE A 46 0.57 4.79 7.76
N ASP A 47 0.18 6.07 7.89
CA ASP A 47 0.95 7.07 8.64
C ASP A 47 1.12 6.67 10.12
N LYS A 48 0.03 6.23 10.76
CA LYS A 48 0.05 5.74 12.15
C LYS A 48 1.00 4.54 12.31
N ALA A 49 0.94 3.57 11.39
CA ALA A 49 1.82 2.40 11.44
C ALA A 49 3.30 2.75 11.31
N VAL A 50 3.64 3.63 10.36
CA VAL A 50 5.01 4.11 10.17
C VAL A 50 5.51 4.84 11.42
N ARG A 51 4.69 5.75 11.97
CA ARG A 51 5.05 6.50 13.18
C ARG A 51 5.23 5.59 14.39
N LEU A 52 4.38 4.59 14.58
CA LEU A 52 4.50 3.62 15.65
C LEU A 52 5.83 2.86 15.58
N LEU A 53 6.17 2.33 14.41
CA LEU A 53 7.42 1.58 14.21
C LEU A 53 8.65 2.46 14.39
N VAL A 54 8.61 3.70 13.90
CA VAL A 54 9.70 4.67 14.10
C VAL A 54 9.85 5.06 15.58
N GLU A 55 8.75 5.28 16.30
CA GLU A 55 8.78 5.57 17.74
C GLU A 55 9.43 4.42 18.52
N GLN A 56 9.03 3.18 18.24
CA GLN A 56 9.61 1.98 18.83
C GLN A 56 11.11 1.88 18.50
N LYS A 57 11.50 2.08 17.23
CA LYS A 57 12.91 2.01 16.82
C LYS A 57 13.76 3.11 17.46
N ASN A 58 13.23 4.33 17.56
CA ASN A 58 13.92 5.42 18.23
C ASN A 58 14.10 5.16 19.74
N ALA A 59 13.14 4.50 20.40
CA ALA A 59 13.27 4.09 21.79
C ALA A 59 14.37 3.03 22.00
N GLU A 60 14.70 2.24 20.97
CA GLU A 60 15.81 1.29 20.95
C GLU A 60 17.18 1.94 20.62
N GLY A 61 17.24 3.27 20.47
CA GLY A 61 18.47 4.00 20.11
C GLY A 61 18.58 4.37 18.64
N GLY A 62 17.52 4.14 17.85
CA GLY A 62 17.44 4.53 16.45
C GLY A 62 18.16 3.57 15.49
N LEU A 63 18.51 4.07 14.31
CA LEU A 63 19.25 3.31 13.29
C LEU A 63 20.66 3.87 13.16
N LEU A 64 21.66 3.01 13.33
CA LEU A 64 23.08 3.39 13.30
C LEU A 64 23.39 4.53 14.30
N GLY A 65 22.69 4.55 15.44
CA GLY A 65 22.80 5.59 16.47
C GLY A 65 22.11 6.92 16.13
N LYS A 66 21.37 6.99 15.02
CA LYS A 66 20.63 8.18 14.57
C LYS A 66 19.14 8.01 14.78
N LYS A 67 18.48 9.09 15.19
CA LYS A 67 17.01 9.12 15.26
C LYS A 67 16.40 9.13 13.87
N ILE A 68 15.23 8.53 13.74
CA ILE A 68 14.42 8.57 12.53
C ILE A 68 13.34 9.65 12.68
N GLU A 69 13.17 10.49 11.68
CA GLU A 69 12.09 11.46 11.57
C GLU A 69 11.15 11.12 10.42
N VAL A 70 9.84 11.22 10.67
CA VAL A 70 8.79 10.91 9.69
C VAL A 70 8.19 12.20 9.13
N TYR A 71 8.23 12.32 7.81
CA TYR A 71 7.62 13.42 7.06
C TYR A 71 6.46 12.89 6.22
N THR A 72 5.24 13.29 6.59
CA THR A 72 4.02 12.89 5.88
C THR A 72 3.69 13.90 4.80
N CYS A 73 3.29 13.44 3.62
CA CYS A 73 2.71 14.25 2.56
C CYS A 73 1.39 13.64 2.10
N ASP A 74 0.35 14.47 2.07
CA ASP A 74 -0.98 14.08 1.61
C ASP A 74 -1.05 14.14 0.09
N ASP A 75 -1.19 12.97 -0.54
CA ASP A 75 -1.35 12.89 -1.99
C ASP A 75 -2.81 12.92 -2.46
N GLU A 76 -3.76 13.03 -1.51
CA GLU A 76 -5.20 13.16 -1.76
C GLU A 76 -5.80 12.04 -2.62
N GLY A 77 -5.05 10.95 -2.87
CA GLY A 77 -5.43 9.92 -3.83
C GLY A 77 -5.39 10.37 -5.30
N THR A 78 -4.65 11.44 -5.63
CA THR A 78 -4.56 11.97 -7.01
C THR A 78 -3.13 12.02 -7.55
N ALA A 79 -2.96 11.76 -8.84
CA ALA A 79 -1.65 11.79 -9.50
C ALA A 79 -0.95 13.16 -9.40
N GLN A 80 -1.71 14.26 -9.45
CA GLN A 80 -1.15 15.61 -9.39
C GLN A 80 -0.56 15.91 -8.01
N ALA A 81 -1.30 15.66 -6.93
CA ALA A 81 -0.82 15.86 -5.57
C ALA A 81 0.32 14.87 -5.24
N ALA A 82 0.23 13.61 -5.68
CA ALA A 82 1.32 12.64 -5.55
C ALA A 82 2.65 13.12 -6.18
N ALA A 83 2.61 13.70 -7.37
CA ALA A 83 3.82 14.24 -7.99
C ALA A 83 4.39 15.46 -7.22
N ILE A 84 3.52 16.28 -6.60
CA ILE A 84 3.95 17.38 -5.73
C ILE A 84 4.61 16.82 -4.47
N CYS A 85 3.98 15.84 -3.82
CA CYS A 85 4.52 15.14 -2.67
C CYS A 85 5.88 14.51 -2.94
N GLY A 86 6.03 13.84 -4.09
CA GLY A 86 7.32 13.26 -4.48
C GLY A 86 8.45 14.28 -4.51
N ARG A 87 8.22 15.47 -5.09
CA ARG A 87 9.21 16.56 -5.08
C ARG A 87 9.45 17.13 -3.69
N GLU A 88 8.40 17.31 -2.91
CA GLU A 88 8.52 17.82 -1.55
C GLU A 88 9.35 16.88 -0.66
N LEU A 89 9.06 15.59 -0.68
CA LEU A 89 9.77 14.59 0.12
C LEU A 89 11.24 14.46 -0.31
N VAL A 90 11.52 14.45 -1.63
CA VAL A 90 12.89 14.52 -2.16
C VAL A 90 13.61 15.78 -1.66
N ASN A 91 12.96 16.96 -1.72
CA ASN A 91 13.56 18.21 -1.24
C ASN A 91 13.82 18.22 0.27
N LYS A 92 13.03 17.47 1.06
CA LYS A 92 13.28 17.28 2.49
C LYS A 92 14.48 16.36 2.77
N GLY A 93 15.00 15.65 1.76
CA GLY A 93 16.12 14.74 1.89
C GLY A 93 15.74 13.40 2.53
N VAL A 94 14.53 12.91 2.30
CA VAL A 94 14.16 11.55 2.76
C VAL A 94 14.96 10.50 1.98
N ILE A 95 15.39 9.44 2.64
CA ILE A 95 16.11 8.32 1.97
C ILE A 95 15.16 7.26 1.44
N ALA A 96 13.95 7.18 2.02
CA ALA A 96 12.91 6.26 1.60
C ALA A 96 11.53 6.86 1.84
N VAL A 97 10.56 6.44 1.03
CA VAL A 97 9.14 6.78 1.13
C VAL A 97 8.33 5.50 1.28
N ILE A 98 7.44 5.49 2.26
CA ILE A 98 6.44 4.45 2.46
C ILE A 98 5.12 4.92 1.83
N GLY A 99 4.55 4.10 0.96
CA GLY A 99 3.43 4.43 0.09
C GLY A 99 3.85 4.79 -1.36
N SER A 100 2.95 5.23 -2.22
CA SER A 100 1.55 5.53 -1.93
C SER A 100 0.64 4.30 -1.89
N TYR A 101 -0.52 4.48 -1.25
CA TYR A 101 -1.66 3.57 -1.23
C TYR A 101 -2.19 3.25 -2.64
N THR A 102 -2.40 4.27 -3.48
CA THR A 102 -2.97 4.03 -4.81
C THR A 102 -1.89 3.80 -5.85
N SER A 103 -2.14 2.86 -6.77
CA SER A 103 -1.24 2.64 -7.92
C SER A 103 -1.07 3.90 -8.76
N THR A 104 -2.13 4.70 -8.92
CA THR A 104 -2.07 5.98 -9.66
C THR A 104 -1.10 6.97 -9.01
N CYS A 105 -1.13 7.11 -7.68
CA CYS A 105 -0.22 7.99 -6.95
C CYS A 105 1.22 7.45 -6.93
N ALA A 106 1.39 6.14 -6.72
CA ALA A 106 2.70 5.52 -6.75
C ALA A 106 3.38 5.73 -8.12
N GLN A 107 2.68 5.43 -9.21
CA GLN A 107 3.18 5.60 -10.57
C GLN A 107 3.58 7.06 -10.88
N ALA A 108 2.81 8.03 -10.38
CA ALA A 108 3.11 9.45 -10.57
C ALA A 108 4.38 9.92 -9.86
N ALA A 109 4.80 9.23 -8.79
CA ALA A 109 5.94 9.60 -7.95
C ALA A 109 7.21 8.76 -8.22
N GLN A 110 7.08 7.49 -8.65
CA GLN A 110 8.19 6.55 -8.85
C GLN A 110 9.38 7.14 -9.62
N LYS A 111 9.13 7.81 -10.75
CA LYS A 111 10.21 8.40 -11.57
C LYS A 111 10.94 9.55 -10.86
N ILE A 112 10.23 10.30 -10.02
CA ILE A 112 10.81 11.40 -9.23
C ILE A 112 11.77 10.80 -8.19
N TYR A 113 11.33 9.76 -7.49
CA TYR A 113 12.16 9.05 -6.52
C TYR A 113 13.35 8.35 -7.16
N TYR A 114 13.15 7.67 -8.28
CA TYR A 114 14.20 7.04 -9.06
C TYR A 114 15.31 8.04 -9.46
N ASN A 115 14.94 9.18 -10.04
CA ASN A 115 15.91 10.21 -10.45
C ASN A 115 16.67 10.81 -9.26
N ALA A 116 16.07 10.83 -8.08
CA ALA A 116 16.68 11.33 -6.86
C ALA A 116 17.42 10.25 -6.04
N GLY A 117 17.34 8.97 -6.46
CA GLY A 117 17.89 7.85 -5.70
C GLY A 117 17.17 7.61 -4.36
N VAL A 118 15.89 7.98 -4.24
CA VAL A 118 15.08 7.76 -3.03
C VAL A 118 14.32 6.44 -3.16
N LEU A 119 14.36 5.59 -2.15
CA LEU A 119 13.60 4.33 -2.18
C LEU A 119 12.11 4.58 -2.02
N GLN A 120 11.29 3.73 -2.62
CA GLN A 120 9.85 3.73 -2.47
C GLN A 120 9.37 2.30 -2.23
N THR A 121 8.65 2.09 -1.13
CA THR A 121 7.84 0.87 -0.96
C THR A 121 6.37 1.24 -1.06
N SER A 122 5.55 0.49 -1.78
CA SER A 122 4.14 0.82 -2.00
C SER A 122 3.26 -0.42 -2.02
N ASP A 123 2.05 -0.32 -1.48
CA ASP A 123 1.03 -1.37 -1.55
C ASP A 123 0.17 -1.31 -2.82
N GLY A 124 0.45 -0.40 -3.76
CA GLY A 124 -0.22 -0.37 -5.05
C GLY A 124 -0.02 -1.66 -5.85
N THR A 125 -1.11 -2.23 -6.37
CA THR A 125 -1.16 -3.57 -6.97
C THR A 125 -1.09 -3.59 -8.50
N ALA A 126 -1.15 -2.45 -9.20
CA ALA A 126 -1.13 -2.44 -10.66
C ALA A 126 0.21 -2.95 -11.21
N ASP A 127 0.17 -3.94 -12.11
CA ASP A 127 1.35 -4.54 -12.74
C ASP A 127 2.27 -3.47 -13.38
N ALA A 128 1.69 -2.40 -13.93
CA ALA A 128 2.41 -1.29 -14.54
C ALA A 128 3.42 -0.56 -13.62
N LEU A 129 3.33 -0.77 -12.30
CA LEU A 129 4.27 -0.19 -11.34
C LEU A 129 5.68 -0.79 -11.44
N THR A 130 5.83 -2.03 -11.92
CA THR A 130 7.13 -2.71 -12.03
C THR A 130 7.67 -2.73 -13.47
N GLU A 131 6.87 -2.35 -14.48
CA GLU A 131 7.25 -2.36 -15.91
C GLU A 131 8.46 -1.49 -16.29
N ASN A 132 8.83 -0.50 -15.46
CA ASN A 132 9.97 0.38 -15.74
C ASN A 132 11.27 -0.07 -15.06
N SER A 133 11.25 -1.16 -14.28
CA SER A 133 12.39 -1.69 -13.52
C SER A 133 13.17 -0.60 -12.76
N TYR A 134 12.43 0.31 -12.11
CA TYR A 134 13.06 1.33 -11.27
C TYR A 134 13.65 0.66 -10.04
N TRP A 135 14.99 0.56 -9.97
CA TRP A 135 15.69 -0.07 -8.84
C TRP A 135 15.37 0.52 -7.45
N THR A 136 14.74 1.70 -7.41
CA THR A 136 14.28 2.35 -6.18
C THR A 136 12.90 1.87 -5.71
N PHE A 137 12.15 1.12 -6.51
CA PHE A 137 10.76 0.76 -6.22
C PHE A 137 10.64 -0.69 -5.76
N PHE A 138 9.81 -0.90 -4.74
CA PHE A 138 9.49 -2.21 -4.18
C PHE A 138 7.99 -2.29 -3.86
N ARG A 139 7.28 -3.29 -4.39
CA ARG A 139 5.85 -3.49 -4.13
C ARG A 139 5.64 -4.29 -2.86
N ASN A 140 4.93 -3.76 -1.87
CA ASN A 140 4.61 -4.46 -0.62
C ASN A 140 3.44 -5.44 -0.75
N SER A 141 2.69 -5.38 -1.85
CA SER A 141 1.49 -6.17 -2.14
C SER A 141 1.70 -7.12 -3.33
N ASN A 142 0.68 -7.94 -3.61
CA ASN A 142 0.67 -8.84 -4.77
C ASN A 142 0.13 -8.10 -6.00
N PRO A 143 0.54 -8.49 -7.23
CA PRO A 143 0.05 -7.86 -8.44
C PRO A 143 -1.44 -8.13 -8.69
N ASN A 144 -2.09 -7.21 -9.39
CA ASN A 144 -3.44 -7.36 -9.94
C ASN A 144 -3.59 -8.66 -10.73
N SER A 145 -2.57 -9.05 -11.51
CA SER A 145 -2.57 -10.31 -12.27
C SER A 145 -2.71 -11.54 -11.38
N ALA A 146 -2.13 -11.54 -10.17
CA ALA A 146 -2.28 -12.65 -9.23
C ALA A 146 -3.70 -12.73 -8.65
N GLU A 147 -4.30 -11.60 -8.28
CA GLU A 147 -5.72 -11.58 -7.85
C GLU A 147 -6.64 -12.03 -8.98
N ALA A 148 -6.37 -11.60 -10.21
CA ALA A 148 -7.21 -11.88 -11.35
C ALA A 148 -7.32 -13.38 -11.64
N VAL A 149 -6.21 -14.12 -11.54
CA VAL A 149 -6.18 -15.58 -11.69
C VAL A 149 -7.06 -16.26 -10.64
N TYR A 150 -6.92 -15.88 -9.37
CA TYR A 150 -7.74 -16.42 -8.29
C TYR A 150 -9.23 -16.09 -8.48
N THR A 151 -9.52 -14.83 -8.79
CA THR A 151 -10.88 -14.32 -8.98
C THR A 151 -11.61 -15.03 -10.12
N ALA A 152 -10.92 -15.21 -11.25
CA ALA A 152 -11.47 -15.93 -12.39
C ALA A 152 -11.75 -17.41 -12.06
N ASP A 153 -10.81 -18.12 -11.41
CA ASP A 153 -11.04 -19.51 -10.98
C ASP A 153 -12.22 -19.62 -10.01
N TRP A 154 -12.30 -18.70 -9.05
CA TRP A 154 -13.37 -18.70 -8.07
C TRP A 154 -14.74 -18.45 -8.72
N MET A 155 -14.84 -17.47 -9.63
CA MET A 155 -16.10 -17.20 -10.35
C MET A 155 -16.52 -18.33 -11.28
N VAL A 156 -15.59 -18.87 -12.07
CA VAL A 156 -15.90 -19.83 -13.16
C VAL A 156 -15.97 -21.26 -12.64
N ASN A 157 -14.98 -21.72 -11.88
CA ASN A 157 -14.87 -23.12 -11.50
C ASN A 157 -15.53 -23.44 -10.16
N LYS A 158 -15.45 -22.53 -9.17
CA LYS A 158 -16.03 -22.75 -7.84
C LYS A 158 -17.50 -22.34 -7.79
N LYS A 159 -17.81 -21.11 -8.19
CA LYS A 159 -19.16 -20.54 -8.14
C LYS A 159 -19.99 -20.86 -9.38
N LYS A 160 -19.33 -21.13 -10.51
CA LYS A 160 -19.97 -21.49 -11.79
C LYS A 160 -20.99 -20.44 -12.24
N TYR A 161 -20.59 -19.16 -12.16
CA TYR A 161 -21.40 -18.09 -12.71
C TYR A 161 -21.40 -18.15 -14.24
N ASP A 162 -22.58 -18.07 -14.86
CA ASP A 162 -22.74 -18.14 -16.31
C ASP A 162 -22.78 -16.75 -16.95
N ARG A 163 -23.11 -15.71 -16.18
CA ARG A 163 -23.33 -14.34 -16.67
C ARG A 163 -22.61 -13.33 -15.79
N ILE A 164 -21.37 -13.03 -16.14
CA ILE A 164 -20.48 -12.18 -15.35
C ILE A 164 -20.46 -10.76 -15.92
N ALA A 165 -20.75 -9.76 -15.08
CA ALA A 165 -20.56 -8.36 -15.40
C ALA A 165 -19.36 -7.79 -14.61
N VAL A 166 -18.48 -7.05 -15.28
CA VAL A 166 -17.31 -6.41 -14.67
C VAL A 166 -17.45 -4.90 -14.72
N ILE A 167 -17.27 -4.25 -13.58
CA ILE A 167 -17.27 -2.79 -13.44
C ILE A 167 -15.89 -2.36 -12.92
N THR A 168 -15.33 -1.31 -13.52
CA THR A 168 -14.13 -0.64 -13.00
C THR A 168 -14.37 0.84 -12.76
N ASP A 169 -13.48 1.52 -12.04
CA ASP A 169 -13.30 2.97 -12.21
C ASP A 169 -12.25 3.28 -13.30
N TYR A 170 -11.79 4.54 -13.38
CA TYR A 170 -10.81 5.01 -14.37
C TYR A 170 -9.35 5.03 -13.87
N SER A 171 -9.09 4.60 -12.64
CA SER A 171 -7.74 4.51 -12.08
C SER A 171 -6.90 3.43 -12.78
N THR A 172 -5.57 3.55 -12.69
CA THR A 172 -4.65 2.53 -13.21
C THR A 172 -4.90 1.18 -12.53
N PHE A 173 -5.11 1.20 -11.20
CA PHE A 173 -5.42 0.02 -10.40
C PHE A 173 -6.66 -0.70 -10.91
N ALA A 174 -7.81 -0.03 -10.90
CA ALA A 174 -9.10 -0.66 -11.18
C ALA A 174 -9.19 -1.19 -12.62
N GLN A 175 -8.62 -0.44 -13.57
CA GLN A 175 -8.58 -0.90 -14.96
C GLN A 175 -7.64 -2.09 -15.13
N GLY A 176 -6.46 -2.08 -14.50
CA GLY A 176 -5.52 -3.20 -14.56
C GLY A 176 -6.16 -4.49 -14.04
N LEU A 177 -6.71 -4.45 -12.83
CA LEU A 177 -7.33 -5.60 -12.19
C LEU A 177 -8.59 -6.06 -12.94
N GLY A 178 -9.50 -5.14 -13.28
CA GLY A 178 -10.72 -5.48 -14.03
C GLY A 178 -10.42 -6.08 -15.42
N ASN A 179 -9.43 -5.55 -16.14
CA ASN A 179 -9.02 -6.11 -17.43
C ASN A 179 -8.41 -7.51 -17.28
N ALA A 180 -7.52 -7.69 -16.29
CA ALA A 180 -6.91 -8.98 -16.01
C ALA A 180 -7.98 -10.02 -15.62
N VAL A 181 -8.96 -9.67 -14.79
CA VAL A 181 -10.09 -10.55 -14.44
C VAL A 181 -10.90 -10.94 -15.67
N VAL A 182 -11.18 -9.99 -16.58
CA VAL A 182 -11.88 -10.27 -17.84
C VAL A 182 -11.08 -11.24 -18.71
N GLU A 183 -9.76 -11.06 -18.80
CA GLU A 183 -8.88 -11.93 -19.57
C GLU A 183 -8.82 -13.35 -19.00
N GLU A 184 -8.54 -13.48 -17.71
CA GLU A 184 -8.44 -14.78 -17.02
C GLU A 184 -9.79 -15.52 -17.03
N THR A 185 -10.90 -14.81 -16.84
CA THR A 185 -12.25 -15.41 -16.94
C THR A 185 -12.48 -16.00 -18.32
N LYS A 186 -12.08 -15.30 -19.40
CA LYS A 186 -12.22 -15.81 -20.77
C LYS A 186 -11.30 -17.00 -21.04
N LYS A 187 -10.07 -17.00 -20.51
CA LYS A 187 -9.14 -18.15 -20.60
C LYS A 187 -9.74 -19.42 -20.00
N LEU A 188 -10.50 -19.28 -18.91
CA LEU A 188 -11.22 -20.40 -18.27
C LEU A 188 -12.56 -20.75 -18.94
N GLY A 189 -12.92 -20.09 -20.04
CA GLY A 189 -14.19 -20.31 -20.76
C GLY A 189 -15.41 -19.66 -20.11
N GLY A 190 -15.22 -18.77 -19.14
CA GLY A 190 -16.28 -17.98 -18.51
C GLY A 190 -16.87 -16.92 -19.44
N ASN A 191 -18.13 -16.56 -19.20
CA ASN A 191 -18.89 -15.66 -20.07
C ASN A 191 -19.05 -14.25 -19.47
N ILE A 192 -18.24 -13.32 -19.97
CA ILE A 192 -18.34 -11.88 -19.67
C ILE A 192 -19.43 -11.26 -20.54
N ILE A 193 -20.59 -10.96 -19.94
CA ILE A 193 -21.73 -10.37 -20.63
C ILE A 193 -21.70 -8.84 -20.67
N TYR A 194 -20.89 -8.22 -19.81
CA TYR A 194 -20.76 -6.77 -19.75
C TYR A 194 -19.44 -6.35 -19.11
N THR A 195 -18.84 -5.30 -19.67
CA THR A 195 -17.77 -4.52 -19.05
C THR A 195 -18.18 -3.06 -19.06
N GLY A 196 -18.05 -2.36 -17.93
CA GLY A 196 -18.37 -0.93 -17.85
C GLY A 196 -17.48 -0.19 -16.87
N LYS A 197 -17.55 1.13 -16.92
CA LYS A 197 -16.77 2.01 -16.05
C LYS A 197 -17.66 2.98 -15.30
N ILE A 198 -17.29 3.27 -14.06
CA ILE A 198 -17.88 4.33 -13.24
C ILE A 198 -16.88 5.49 -13.07
N LYS A 199 -17.40 6.69 -12.84
CA LYS A 199 -16.59 7.78 -12.30
C LYS A 199 -16.47 7.56 -10.79
N ALA A 200 -15.24 7.41 -10.31
CA ALA A 200 -14.96 7.32 -8.87
C ALA A 200 -15.52 8.54 -8.11
N ASN A 201 -15.91 8.33 -6.86
CA ASN A 201 -16.52 9.33 -5.98
C ASN A 201 -17.87 9.89 -6.48
N SER A 202 -18.54 9.19 -7.41
CA SER A 202 -19.90 9.54 -7.79
C SER A 202 -20.88 9.15 -6.68
N GLN A 203 -21.93 9.95 -6.49
CA GLN A 203 -23.02 9.63 -5.58
C GLN A 203 -24.13 8.80 -6.27
N ASN A 204 -24.05 8.63 -7.59
CA ASN A 204 -25.08 7.95 -8.37
C ASN A 204 -24.46 6.98 -9.38
N TYR A 205 -24.68 5.69 -9.13
CA TYR A 205 -24.30 4.55 -9.96
C TYR A 205 -25.52 3.87 -10.63
N THR A 206 -26.72 4.40 -10.42
CA THR A 206 -27.96 3.86 -11.03
C THR A 206 -27.92 3.73 -12.56
N PRO A 207 -27.25 4.59 -13.36
CA PRO A 207 -27.23 4.44 -14.81
C PRO A 207 -26.54 3.15 -15.28
N ILE A 208 -25.36 2.83 -14.73
CA ILE A 208 -24.63 1.60 -15.08
C ILE A 208 -25.37 0.38 -14.52
N LEU A 209 -25.90 0.46 -13.30
CA LEU A 209 -26.64 -0.64 -12.68
C LEU A 209 -27.93 -0.97 -13.44
N THR A 210 -28.63 0.03 -13.98
CA THR A 210 -29.84 -0.20 -14.80
C THR A 210 -29.51 -0.91 -16.11
N LYS A 211 -28.39 -0.54 -16.75
CA LYS A 211 -27.89 -1.22 -17.94
C LYS A 211 -27.47 -2.66 -17.62
N ILE A 212 -26.85 -2.90 -16.47
CA ILE A 212 -26.48 -4.24 -16.03
C ILE A 212 -27.72 -5.07 -15.71
N LYS A 213 -28.73 -4.49 -15.04
CA LYS A 213 -29.98 -5.16 -14.70
C LYS A 213 -30.69 -5.72 -15.93
N SER A 214 -30.73 -5.00 -17.05
CA SER A 214 -31.37 -5.48 -18.28
C SER A 214 -30.63 -6.66 -18.93
N LEU A 215 -29.37 -6.89 -18.56
CA LEU A 215 -28.57 -8.04 -19.01
C LEU A 215 -28.70 -9.26 -18.08
N ASN A 216 -29.41 -9.14 -16.95
CA ASN A 216 -29.66 -10.23 -16.01
C ASN A 216 -28.37 -11.03 -15.65
N PRO A 217 -27.35 -10.40 -15.04
CA PRO A 217 -26.15 -11.10 -14.60
C PRO A 217 -26.42 -12.01 -13.39
N ASP A 218 -25.59 -13.03 -13.24
CA ASP A 218 -25.53 -13.83 -12.01
C ASP A 218 -24.64 -13.14 -10.97
N VAL A 219 -23.63 -12.40 -11.44
CA VAL A 219 -22.66 -11.71 -10.59
C VAL A 219 -22.18 -10.41 -11.21
N ILE A 220 -21.95 -9.42 -10.34
CA ILE A 220 -21.23 -8.18 -10.64
C ILE A 220 -19.90 -8.22 -9.89
N TYR A 221 -18.80 -8.28 -10.63
CA TYR A 221 -17.46 -8.03 -10.10
C TYR A 221 -17.14 -6.54 -10.20
N PHE A 222 -16.70 -5.93 -9.10
CA PHE A 222 -16.28 -4.55 -9.04
C PHE A 222 -14.80 -4.47 -8.68
N SER A 223 -14.02 -3.91 -9.60
CA SER A 223 -12.64 -3.52 -9.37
C SER A 223 -12.60 -2.01 -9.15
N GLY A 224 -12.25 -1.61 -7.94
CA GLY A 224 -12.27 -0.22 -7.49
C GLY A 224 -12.32 -0.16 -5.96
N TYR A 225 -12.33 1.05 -5.43
CA TYR A 225 -12.16 1.28 -4.00
C TYR A 225 -13.45 1.17 -3.19
N TYR A 226 -13.30 0.82 -1.90
CA TYR A 226 -14.39 0.59 -0.95
C TYR A 226 -15.44 1.71 -0.89
N SER A 227 -15.04 2.98 -1.09
CA SER A 227 -15.94 4.13 -1.05
C SER A 227 -17.01 4.04 -2.13
N ASP A 228 -16.62 3.62 -3.33
CA ASP A 228 -17.51 3.47 -4.46
C ASP A 228 -18.20 2.11 -4.43
N GLY A 229 -17.49 1.06 -4.04
CA GLY A 229 -18.01 -0.30 -3.94
C GLY A 229 -19.16 -0.42 -2.95
N GLY A 230 -19.05 0.19 -1.77
CA GLY A 230 -20.11 0.17 -0.76
C GLY A 230 -21.38 0.84 -1.26
N LEU A 231 -21.26 2.02 -1.87
CA LEU A 231 -22.40 2.75 -2.45
C LEU A 231 -22.99 2.03 -3.68
N LEU A 232 -22.14 1.45 -4.54
CA LEU A 232 -22.55 0.63 -5.67
C LEU A 232 -23.36 -0.58 -5.20
N ARG A 233 -22.92 -1.24 -4.12
CA ARG A 233 -23.63 -2.37 -3.50
C ARG A 233 -24.98 -1.95 -2.90
N ALA A 234 -25.04 -0.81 -2.21
CA ALA A 234 -26.29 -0.26 -1.70
C ALA A 234 -27.29 -0.01 -2.84
N GLN A 235 -26.86 0.67 -3.91
CA GLN A 235 -27.72 0.99 -5.04
C GLN A 235 -28.11 -0.25 -5.86
N GLN A 236 -27.24 -1.27 -5.95
CA GLN A 236 -27.56 -2.56 -6.54
C GLN A 236 -28.77 -3.20 -5.85
N LYS A 237 -28.75 -3.27 -4.51
CA LYS A 237 -29.87 -3.81 -3.72
C LYS A 237 -31.12 -2.94 -3.82
N GLN A 238 -30.98 -1.62 -3.77
CA GLN A 238 -32.10 -0.68 -3.92
C GLN A 238 -32.83 -0.87 -5.27
N LEU A 239 -32.09 -1.18 -6.34
CA LEU A 239 -32.65 -1.45 -7.66
C LEU A 239 -33.20 -2.87 -7.82
N GLY A 240 -33.15 -3.72 -6.79
CA GLY A 240 -33.62 -5.10 -6.84
C GLY A 240 -32.82 -5.97 -7.81
N ILE A 241 -31.52 -5.74 -7.93
CA ILE A 241 -30.62 -6.57 -8.74
C ILE A 241 -30.17 -7.74 -7.86
N ASN A 242 -30.61 -8.95 -8.23
CA ASN A 242 -30.39 -10.17 -7.44
C ASN A 242 -29.02 -10.82 -7.64
N ALA A 243 -28.21 -10.30 -8.58
CA ALA A 243 -26.85 -10.78 -8.81
C ALA A 243 -26.01 -10.75 -7.53
N ASP A 244 -25.07 -11.69 -7.40
CA ASP A 244 -24.05 -11.60 -6.39
C ASP A 244 -23.15 -10.37 -6.64
N PHE A 245 -22.51 -9.88 -5.58
CA PHE A 245 -21.54 -8.80 -5.66
C PHE A 245 -20.19 -9.34 -5.21
N ILE A 246 -19.16 -9.13 -6.02
CA ILE A 246 -17.77 -9.42 -5.66
C ILE A 246 -16.98 -8.13 -5.78
N GLY A 247 -16.37 -7.67 -4.68
CA GLY A 247 -15.36 -6.61 -4.72
C GLY A 247 -13.96 -7.21 -4.77
N GLY A 248 -13.06 -6.58 -5.54
CA GLY A 248 -11.63 -6.86 -5.45
C GLY A 248 -10.99 -6.30 -4.17
N ASP A 249 -9.67 -6.45 -4.05
CA ASP A 249 -8.89 -6.21 -2.82
C ASP A 249 -9.23 -4.90 -2.08
N ALA A 250 -9.37 -3.79 -2.80
CA ALA A 250 -9.58 -2.46 -2.24
C ALA A 250 -10.99 -2.23 -1.69
N ASN A 251 -11.85 -3.24 -1.68
CA ASN A 251 -13.18 -3.20 -1.04
C ASN A 251 -13.15 -3.79 0.39
N ASP A 252 -12.06 -4.42 0.79
CA ASP A 252 -11.85 -4.95 2.15
C ASP A 252 -11.49 -3.82 3.12
N ASN A 253 -12.50 -3.05 3.50
CA ASN A 253 -12.36 -1.92 4.43
C ASN A 253 -13.66 -1.75 5.23
N PRO A 254 -13.60 -1.38 6.53
CA PRO A 254 -14.79 -1.15 7.34
C PRO A 254 -15.75 -0.09 6.79
N ASP A 255 -15.26 0.91 6.06
CA ASP A 255 -16.08 1.94 5.44
C ASP A 255 -16.92 1.40 4.27
N PHE A 256 -16.52 0.31 3.60
CA PHE A 256 -17.38 -0.40 2.64
C PHE A 256 -18.70 -0.78 3.30
N VAL A 257 -18.63 -1.43 4.47
CA VAL A 257 -19.80 -1.91 5.23
C VAL A 257 -20.66 -0.74 5.68
N LYS A 258 -20.04 0.34 6.18
CA LYS A 258 -20.77 1.55 6.60
C LYS A 258 -21.54 2.17 5.43
N LEU A 259 -20.92 2.26 4.26
CA LEU A 259 -21.52 2.86 3.05
C LEU A 259 -22.60 1.98 2.43
N ALA A 260 -22.40 0.65 2.44
CA ALA A 260 -23.38 -0.30 1.95
C ALA A 260 -24.58 -0.47 2.91
N GLY A 261 -24.38 -0.22 4.21
CA GLY A 261 -25.40 -0.46 5.24
C GLY A 261 -25.85 -1.93 5.25
N SER A 262 -27.15 -2.18 5.38
CA SER A 262 -27.69 -3.55 5.33
C SER A 262 -27.47 -4.26 3.98
N ALA A 263 -27.17 -3.52 2.90
CA ALA A 263 -26.84 -4.12 1.63
C ALA A 263 -25.47 -4.81 1.63
N ALA A 264 -24.60 -4.54 2.62
CA ALA A 264 -23.29 -5.18 2.75
C ALA A 264 -23.42 -6.70 2.87
N GLU A 265 -24.48 -7.18 3.53
CA GLU A 265 -24.69 -8.61 3.75
C GLU A 265 -24.68 -9.39 2.43
N GLY A 266 -23.92 -10.49 2.43
CA GLY A 266 -23.78 -11.40 1.31
C GLY A 266 -22.93 -10.86 0.17
N ALA A 267 -22.33 -9.66 0.28
CA ALA A 267 -21.26 -9.27 -0.62
C ALA A 267 -20.04 -10.17 -0.37
N TYR A 268 -19.37 -10.55 -1.46
CA TYR A 268 -18.09 -11.23 -1.42
C TYR A 268 -16.96 -10.23 -1.66
N ILE A 269 -15.84 -10.42 -0.98
CA ILE A 269 -14.65 -9.60 -1.15
C ILE A 269 -13.46 -10.55 -1.33
N ILE A 270 -12.63 -10.30 -2.33
CA ILE A 270 -11.41 -11.07 -2.60
C ILE A 270 -10.26 -10.23 -2.11
N ASN A 271 -9.43 -10.78 -1.22
CA ASN A 271 -8.22 -10.12 -0.76
C ASN A 271 -7.25 -11.16 -0.19
N VAL A 272 -6.03 -10.74 0.12
CA VAL A 272 -5.10 -11.51 0.96
C VAL A 272 -5.63 -11.60 2.41
N PRO A 273 -5.05 -12.46 3.29
CA PRO A 273 -5.48 -12.54 4.69
C PRO A 273 -5.52 -11.19 5.41
N THR A 274 -6.68 -10.82 5.96
CA THR A 274 -6.86 -9.64 6.83
C THR A 274 -5.94 -9.65 8.04
N PRO A 275 -5.66 -8.49 8.67
CA PRO A 275 -4.76 -8.40 9.82
C PRO A 275 -5.05 -9.41 10.94
N GLU A 276 -6.31 -9.63 11.27
CA GLU A 276 -6.74 -10.53 12.36
C GLU A 276 -6.48 -12.02 12.06
N LEU A 277 -6.33 -12.37 10.78
CA LEU A 277 -6.09 -13.74 10.34
C LEU A 277 -4.60 -14.07 10.23
N LEU A 278 -3.72 -13.09 10.44
CA LEU A 278 -2.28 -13.29 10.33
C LEU A 278 -1.77 -14.19 11.47
N PRO A 279 -1.16 -15.36 11.16
CA PRO A 279 -0.78 -16.33 12.18
C PRO A 279 0.50 -15.94 12.95
N TYR A 280 1.23 -14.92 12.46
CA TYR A 280 2.59 -14.60 12.89
C TYR A 280 2.61 -13.82 14.21
N ASP A 281 3.49 -14.22 15.13
CA ASP A 281 3.58 -13.55 16.44
C ASP A 281 4.08 -12.11 16.34
N VAL A 282 4.92 -11.80 15.33
CA VAL A 282 5.35 -10.43 15.04
C VAL A 282 4.17 -9.55 14.61
N ALA A 283 3.23 -10.10 13.83
CA ALA A 283 2.00 -9.43 13.44
C ALA A 283 1.10 -9.17 14.65
N LYS A 284 0.85 -10.21 15.47
CA LYS A 284 0.03 -10.07 16.69
C LYS A 284 0.57 -9.00 17.64
N LYS A 285 1.89 -8.93 17.82
CA LYS A 285 2.56 -7.90 18.63
C LYS A 285 2.35 -6.50 18.03
N PHE A 286 2.58 -6.34 16.73
CA PHE A 286 2.34 -5.07 16.04
C PHE A 286 0.88 -4.61 16.19
N LEU A 287 -0.08 -5.49 15.94
CA LEU A 287 -1.51 -5.18 16.06
C LEU A 287 -1.91 -4.80 17.47
N ALA A 288 -1.37 -5.50 18.49
CA ALA A 288 -1.58 -5.15 19.88
C ALA A 288 -1.03 -3.75 20.21
N SER A 289 0.21 -3.44 19.80
CA SER A 289 0.80 -2.11 20.02
C SER A 289 0.07 -1.00 19.25
N TYR A 290 -0.39 -1.28 18.04
CA TYR A 290 -1.19 -0.33 17.25
C TYR A 290 -2.50 0.00 17.97
N LYS A 291 -3.20 -1.04 18.44
CA LYS A 291 -4.44 -0.87 19.21
C LYS A 291 -4.22 -0.17 20.55
N GLU A 292 -3.15 -0.50 21.27
CA GLU A 292 -2.79 0.18 22.51
C GLU A 292 -2.53 1.68 22.29
N LYS A 293 -1.79 2.03 21.23
CA LYS A 293 -1.41 3.42 20.94
C LYS A 293 -2.57 4.27 20.44
N TYR A 294 -3.39 3.72 19.54
CA TYR A 294 -4.40 4.49 18.80
C TYR A 294 -5.85 4.18 19.18
N ASN A 295 -6.08 3.19 20.04
CA ASN A 295 -7.41 2.73 20.45
C ASN A 295 -8.31 2.27 19.28
N GLU A 296 -7.68 1.77 18.22
CA GLU A 296 -8.32 1.26 17.00
C GLU A 296 -7.43 0.18 16.36
N MET A 297 -7.99 -0.66 15.50
CA MET A 297 -7.21 -1.59 14.68
C MET A 297 -6.77 -0.88 13.39
N PRO A 298 -5.73 -1.39 12.70
CA PRO A 298 -5.48 -0.98 11.32
C PRO A 298 -6.75 -1.12 10.46
N PRO A 299 -7.01 -0.19 9.53
CA PRO A 299 -8.21 -0.20 8.71
C PRO A 299 -8.33 -1.45 7.84
N SER A 300 -7.20 -1.99 7.39
CA SER A 300 -7.12 -3.13 6.48
C SER A 300 -5.72 -3.75 6.51
N ILE A 301 -5.51 -4.76 5.67
CA ILE A 301 -4.19 -5.35 5.44
C ILE A 301 -3.18 -4.35 4.85
N TRP A 302 -3.61 -3.32 4.12
CA TRP A 302 -2.75 -2.36 3.43
C TRP A 302 -1.84 -1.57 4.37
N THR A 303 -2.34 -1.28 5.58
CA THR A 303 -1.53 -0.67 6.64
C THR A 303 -0.40 -1.60 7.10
N VAL A 304 -0.67 -2.90 7.21
CA VAL A 304 0.31 -3.90 7.62
C VAL A 304 1.35 -4.13 6.52
N LEU A 305 0.95 -4.13 5.25
CA LEU A 305 1.87 -4.25 4.10
C LEU A 305 2.86 -3.08 4.04
N ASN A 306 2.40 -1.85 4.26
CA ASN A 306 3.29 -0.69 4.33
C ASN A 306 4.21 -0.71 5.57
N ALA A 307 3.71 -1.20 6.70
CA ALA A 307 4.52 -1.43 7.88
C ALA A 307 5.66 -2.44 7.60
N ASP A 308 5.39 -3.47 6.79
CA ASP A 308 6.41 -4.41 6.33
C ASP A 308 7.46 -3.77 5.42
N GLY A 309 7.05 -2.92 4.47
CA GLY A 309 7.99 -2.15 3.63
C GLY A 309 8.96 -1.31 4.46
N LEU A 310 8.46 -0.62 5.49
CA LEU A 310 9.32 0.12 6.42
C LEU A 310 10.26 -0.80 7.20
N ARG A 311 9.74 -1.91 7.76
CA ARG A 311 10.54 -2.87 8.52
C ARG A 311 11.67 -3.45 7.67
N ALA A 312 11.43 -3.73 6.40
CA ALA A 312 12.44 -4.19 5.47
C ALA A 312 13.53 -3.15 5.22
N ILE A 313 13.16 -1.88 5.00
CA ILE A 313 14.14 -0.79 4.85
C ILE A 313 15.00 -0.65 6.10
N MET A 314 14.38 -0.67 7.29
CA MET A 314 15.12 -0.58 8.55
C MET A 314 16.06 -1.77 8.73
N HIS A 315 15.59 -2.99 8.43
CA HIS A 315 16.40 -4.20 8.49
C HIS A 315 17.59 -4.13 7.52
N ALA A 316 17.37 -3.71 6.27
CA ALA A 316 18.43 -3.55 5.28
C ALA A 316 19.48 -2.51 5.71
N ILE A 317 19.08 -1.40 6.33
CA ILE A 317 20.02 -0.43 6.92
C ILE A 317 20.83 -1.07 8.04
N GLU A 318 20.20 -1.88 8.89
CA GLU A 318 20.88 -2.57 9.98
C GLU A 318 21.88 -3.62 9.48
N GLU A 319 21.56 -4.39 8.45
CA GLU A 319 22.44 -5.43 7.93
C GLU A 319 23.60 -4.85 7.11
N THR A 320 23.31 -3.85 6.26
CA THR A 320 24.33 -3.21 5.41
C THR A 320 25.17 -2.18 6.15
N LYS A 321 24.72 -1.72 7.33
CA LYS A 321 25.32 -0.59 8.07
C LYS A 321 25.48 0.67 7.20
N SER A 322 24.59 0.87 6.24
CA SER A 322 24.67 1.92 5.24
C SER A 322 23.38 2.73 5.14
N LEU A 323 23.51 4.01 4.81
CA LEU A 323 22.40 4.89 4.40
C LEU A 323 22.40 5.17 2.89
N ASP A 324 23.35 4.56 2.16
CA ASP A 324 23.36 4.60 0.69
C ASP A 324 22.18 3.78 0.15
N THR A 325 21.23 4.45 -0.49
CA THR A 325 19.98 3.86 -0.94
C THR A 325 20.20 2.78 -2.00
N LYS A 326 21.25 2.88 -2.82
CA LYS A 326 21.57 1.84 -3.80
C LYS A 326 22.05 0.56 -3.12
N THR A 327 22.88 0.68 -2.08
CA THR A 327 23.32 -0.45 -1.24
C THR A 327 22.12 -1.11 -0.55
N ILE A 328 21.21 -0.30 0.01
CA ILE A 328 19.98 -0.80 0.64
C ILE A 328 19.11 -1.53 -0.39
N ALA A 329 18.88 -0.95 -1.57
CA ALA A 329 18.08 -1.58 -2.63
C ALA A 329 18.66 -2.91 -3.10
N ASN A 330 19.98 -2.98 -3.30
CA ASN A 330 20.64 -4.23 -3.68
C ASN A 330 20.47 -5.31 -2.60
N TYR A 331 20.56 -4.94 -1.32
CA TYR A 331 20.29 -5.88 -0.23
C TYR A 331 18.84 -6.38 -0.24
N LEU A 332 17.86 -5.49 -0.47
CA LEU A 332 16.44 -5.86 -0.46
C LEU A 332 16.06 -6.90 -1.53
N VAL A 333 16.73 -6.92 -2.68
CA VAL A 333 16.50 -7.92 -3.75
C VAL A 333 17.31 -9.21 -3.54
N GLU A 334 18.38 -9.17 -2.74
CA GLU A 334 19.24 -10.33 -2.46
C GLU A 334 18.93 -11.02 -1.13
N MET A 335 18.18 -10.37 -0.24
CA MET A 335 17.94 -10.89 1.10
C MET A 335 17.11 -12.18 1.07
N GLU A 336 17.47 -13.12 1.94
CA GLU A 336 16.59 -14.25 2.27
C GLU A 336 15.25 -13.72 2.82
N PRO A 337 14.14 -14.46 2.63
CA PRO A 337 12.82 -14.01 3.06
C PRO A 337 12.79 -13.52 4.51
N TYR A 338 12.55 -12.22 4.69
CA TYR A 338 12.51 -11.56 5.98
C TYR A 338 11.19 -11.89 6.70
N PRO A 339 11.18 -12.16 8.03
CA PRO A 339 9.94 -12.36 8.78
C PRO A 339 9.04 -11.10 8.85
N GLY A 340 8.19 -10.95 7.84
CA GLY A 340 7.18 -9.89 7.74
C GLY A 340 5.97 -10.11 8.66
N LEU A 341 5.22 -9.03 8.89
CA LEU A 341 3.94 -9.00 9.58
C LEU A 341 2.89 -9.75 8.73
N SER A 342 2.92 -9.53 7.42
CA SER A 342 2.03 -10.16 6.44
C SER A 342 2.53 -11.51 5.91
N GLY A 343 3.58 -12.07 6.52
CA GLY A 343 4.26 -13.30 6.12
C GLY A 343 5.68 -13.05 5.63
N PRO A 344 6.38 -14.11 5.16
CA PRO A 344 7.72 -13.95 4.60
C PRO A 344 7.73 -12.88 3.51
N LEU A 345 8.69 -11.96 3.62
CA LEU A 345 8.81 -10.79 2.77
C LEU A 345 10.10 -10.88 1.97
N ALA A 346 9.97 -10.92 0.66
CA ALA A 346 11.08 -10.88 -0.29
C ALA A 346 10.60 -10.20 -1.57
N TRP A 347 11.55 -9.64 -2.31
CA TRP A 347 11.32 -9.07 -3.63
C TRP A 347 12.18 -9.77 -4.67
N ASP A 348 11.69 -9.84 -5.89
CA ASP A 348 12.52 -10.20 -7.04
C ASP A 348 13.33 -9.00 -7.57
N GLU A 349 14.04 -9.20 -8.68
CA GLU A 349 14.93 -8.20 -9.27
C GLU A 349 14.22 -6.93 -9.78
N ASP A 350 12.91 -7.02 -10.07
CA ASP A 350 12.08 -5.90 -10.51
C ASP A 350 11.40 -5.18 -9.33
N GLY A 351 11.64 -5.64 -8.10
CA GLY A 351 11.00 -5.12 -6.89
C GLY A 351 9.57 -5.61 -6.73
N GLU A 352 9.18 -6.73 -7.36
CA GLU A 352 7.88 -7.36 -7.19
C GLU A 352 7.87 -8.24 -5.95
N ARG A 353 6.78 -8.23 -5.17
CA ARG A 353 6.69 -9.09 -3.99
C ARG A 353 6.62 -10.55 -4.40
N VAL A 354 7.44 -11.38 -3.76
CA VAL A 354 7.39 -12.83 -3.96
C VAL A 354 6.35 -13.47 -3.03
N GLY A 355 5.54 -14.34 -3.63
CA GLY A 355 4.53 -15.14 -2.93
C GLY A 355 3.17 -14.47 -2.88
N SER A 356 2.10 -15.25 -3.00
CA SER A 356 0.73 -14.75 -3.00
C SER A 356 -0.24 -15.75 -2.39
N SER A 357 -1.23 -15.25 -1.67
CA SER A 357 -2.35 -16.04 -1.17
C SER A 357 -3.60 -15.18 -1.13
N TYR A 358 -4.66 -15.60 -1.81
CA TYR A 358 -5.95 -14.91 -1.81
C TYR A 358 -7.00 -15.74 -1.09
N LEU A 359 -7.87 -15.05 -0.39
CA LEU A 359 -9.04 -15.58 0.28
C LEU A 359 -10.28 -14.95 -0.33
N THR A 360 -11.39 -15.66 -0.27
CA THR A 360 -12.70 -15.05 -0.48
C THR A 360 -13.40 -14.91 0.84
N TYR A 361 -13.85 -13.70 1.12
CA TYR A 361 -14.64 -13.32 2.28
C TYR A 361 -16.10 -13.17 1.87
N ARG A 362 -17.01 -13.50 2.78
CA ARG A 362 -18.42 -13.15 2.68
C ARG A 362 -18.79 -12.29 3.87
N ILE A 363 -19.39 -11.13 3.62
CA ILE A 363 -19.87 -10.25 4.68
C ILE A 363 -21.16 -10.83 5.26
N ASN A 364 -21.20 -11.06 6.57
CA ASN A 364 -22.38 -11.55 7.27
C ASN A 364 -23.30 -10.41 7.76
N GLU A 365 -24.43 -10.76 8.37
CA GLU A 365 -25.46 -9.81 8.84
C GLU A 365 -24.93 -8.77 9.85
N ASN A 366 -23.84 -9.09 10.55
CA ASN A 366 -23.19 -8.21 11.53
C ASN A 366 -22.12 -7.30 10.90
N GLY A 367 -21.90 -7.42 9.58
CA GLY A 367 -20.85 -6.68 8.87
C GLY A 367 -19.45 -7.28 9.03
N ASN A 368 -19.33 -8.50 9.58
CA ASN A 368 -18.05 -9.19 9.74
C ASN A 368 -17.74 -10.04 8.49
N TYR A 369 -16.45 -10.25 8.24
CA TYR A 369 -15.92 -10.93 7.07
C TYR A 369 -15.63 -12.40 7.39
N ASP A 370 -16.45 -13.32 6.89
CA ASP A 370 -16.26 -14.76 7.07
C ASP A 370 -15.48 -15.34 5.89
N VAL A 371 -14.41 -16.11 6.16
CA VAL A 371 -13.65 -16.79 5.09
C VAL A 371 -14.48 -17.93 4.51
N VAL A 372 -14.78 -17.87 3.21
CA VAL A 372 -15.58 -18.87 2.48
C VAL A 372 -14.79 -19.63 1.42
N SER A 373 -13.60 -19.17 1.06
CA SER A 373 -12.68 -19.88 0.16
C SER A 373 -11.23 -19.49 0.47
N LYS A 374 -10.32 -20.43 0.21
CA LYS A 374 -8.86 -20.24 0.26
C LYS A 374 -8.23 -20.65 -1.07
#